data_AF-A0A822XXP9-F1
#
_entry.id   AF-A0A822XXP9-F1
#
_cell.length_a   1.000
_cell.length_b   1.000
_cell.length_c   1.000
_cell.angle_alpha   90.00
_cell.angle_beta   90.00
_cell.angle_gamma   90.00
#
_symmetry.space_group_name_H-M   'P 1'
#
loop_
_entity.id
_entity.type
_entity.pdbx_description
1 polymer ?
#
loop_
_entity_poly.entity_id
_entity_poly.type
_entity_poly.pdbx_seq_one_letter_code
_entity_poly.pdbx_strand_id
1 'polypeptide(L)'
;MEHESCRGGAKAVLNLQSNSSISIAYHPHFGPHDDLMLLEIDEKLLPGILHNRVSLRGQSDEEAVLCMPSKTYAVKFVGTSNSMFLVPPSDPSESSETASDEPVVPSVLKVALGIMELVEVAPKLDKLKLLLMENPYRPEDEMDVEELEIEKDKTGLFQWEDLVDRIQASDEELRAGLRALSAVEIDGYWRIGMRSIWILF
;
A
#
# COMPACT_ATOMS: atom_id res chain seq x y z
N MET A 1 35.48 24.57 1.35
CA MET A 1 34.57 25.11 0.32
C MET A 1 33.20 25.10 0.96
N GLU A 2 32.73 26.27 1.35
CA GLU A 2 31.42 26.44 1.96
C GLU A 2 30.37 26.17 0.87
N HIS A 3 29.53 25.16 1.07
CA HIS A 3 28.35 24.98 0.23
C HIS A 3 27.39 26.13 0.55
N GLU A 4 27.17 27.02 -0.41
CA GLU A 4 26.07 27.99 -0.34
C GLU A 4 24.77 27.20 -0.14
N SER A 5 24.24 27.25 1.08
CA SER A 5 22.93 26.70 1.41
C SER A 5 21.90 27.47 0.59
N CYS A 6 21.24 26.80 -0.36
CA CYS A 6 20.14 27.39 -1.11
C CYS A 6 18.97 27.67 -0.15
N ARG A 7 18.81 28.94 0.24
CA ARG A 7 17.88 29.42 1.29
C ARG A 7 16.38 29.30 0.96
N GLY A 8 16.00 28.92 -0.27
CA GLY A 8 14.62 28.96 -0.72
C GLY A 8 13.93 27.61 -0.76
N GLY A 9 12.81 27.51 -0.04
CA GLY A 9 11.92 26.34 -0.05
C GLY A 9 10.61 26.62 -0.78
N ALA A 10 9.60 25.78 -0.55
CA ALA A 10 8.32 25.79 -1.25
C ALA A 10 7.57 27.14 -1.18
N LYS A 11 7.88 28.00 -0.19
CA LYS A 11 7.28 29.34 -0.08
C LYS A 11 7.55 30.24 -1.28
N ALA A 12 8.68 30.04 -1.97
CA ALA A 12 9.06 30.81 -3.15
C ALA A 12 8.11 30.61 -4.35
N VAL A 13 7.34 29.51 -4.36
CA VAL A 13 6.48 29.14 -5.50
C VAL A 13 4.99 29.29 -5.24
N LEU A 14 4.57 29.69 -4.03
CA LEU A 14 3.14 29.78 -3.65
C LEU A 14 2.35 30.85 -4.43
N ASN A 15 3.01 31.91 -4.89
CA ASN A 15 2.37 33.07 -5.53
C ASN A 15 2.76 33.24 -7.01
N LEU A 16 3.20 32.15 -7.67
CA LEU A 16 3.57 32.20 -9.08
C LEU A 16 2.36 32.59 -9.93
N GLN A 17 2.53 33.65 -10.72
CA GLN A 17 1.54 34.09 -11.69
C GLN A 17 1.61 33.22 -12.94
N SER A 18 0.48 33.03 -13.62
CA SER A 18 0.48 32.38 -14.93
C SER A 18 1.37 33.14 -15.92
N ASN A 19 2.11 32.40 -16.76
CA ASN A 19 3.07 32.95 -17.72
C ASN A 19 4.25 33.72 -17.11
N SER A 20 4.53 33.56 -15.81
CA SER A 20 5.78 34.05 -15.23
C SER A 20 6.90 33.01 -15.40
N SER A 21 8.14 33.45 -15.23
CA SER A 21 9.31 32.58 -15.17
C SER A 21 10.06 32.85 -13.88
N ILE A 22 10.52 31.77 -13.23
CA ILE A 22 11.34 31.85 -12.03
C ILE A 22 12.56 30.93 -12.22
N SER A 23 13.70 31.36 -11.71
CA SER A 23 14.87 30.48 -11.59
C SER A 23 14.61 29.43 -10.51
N ILE A 24 15.14 28.22 -10.72
CA ILE A 24 15.15 27.17 -9.71
C ILE A 24 16.61 26.85 -9.35
N ALA A 25 16.84 26.39 -8.12
CA ALA A 25 18.13 25.86 -7.70
C ALA A 25 18.01 24.37 -7.40
N TYR A 26 19.11 23.64 -7.44
CA TYR A 26 19.14 22.25 -6.96
C TYR A 26 19.44 22.25 -5.47
N HIS A 27 18.68 21.45 -4.72
CA HIS A 27 18.93 21.23 -3.30
C HIS A 27 20.28 20.53 -3.09
N PRO A 28 21.00 20.76 -1.97
CA PRO A 28 22.25 20.04 -1.68
C PRO A 28 22.09 18.51 -1.69
N HIS A 29 20.88 18.04 -1.37
CA HIS A 29 20.51 16.63 -1.43
C HIS A 29 19.72 16.29 -2.70
N PHE A 30 19.85 17.05 -3.79
CA PHE A 30 19.18 16.76 -5.05
C PHE A 30 19.62 15.39 -5.59
N GLY A 31 18.66 14.58 -6.02
CA GLY A 31 18.96 13.23 -6.49
C GLY A 31 17.74 12.48 -7.00
N PRO A 32 17.89 11.18 -7.30
CA PRO A 32 16.80 10.35 -7.79
C PRO A 32 15.71 10.19 -6.73
N HIS A 33 16.04 10.00 -5.45
CA HIS A 33 15.10 9.76 -4.35
C HIS A 33 14.07 8.69 -4.70
N ASP A 34 14.53 7.50 -5.09
CA ASP A 34 13.68 6.38 -5.53
C ASP A 34 12.76 5.86 -4.41
N ASP A 35 13.04 6.24 -3.17
CA ASP A 35 12.22 6.05 -1.97
C ASP A 35 11.02 7.02 -1.90
N LEU A 36 11.02 8.11 -2.67
CA LEU A 36 9.94 9.08 -2.75
C LEU A 36 9.15 8.90 -4.05
N MET A 37 7.87 8.54 -3.90
CA MET A 37 6.91 8.42 -4.98
C MET A 37 5.71 9.33 -4.72
N LEU A 38 5.13 9.85 -5.80
CA LEU A 38 3.90 10.64 -5.75
C LEU A 38 2.72 9.73 -5.97
N LEU A 39 1.73 9.79 -5.09
CA LEU A 39 0.49 9.00 -5.19
C LEU A 39 -0.68 9.96 -5.41
N GLU A 40 -1.38 9.80 -6.53
CA GLU A 40 -2.66 10.46 -6.78
C GLU A 40 -3.78 9.71 -6.06
N ILE A 41 -4.58 10.46 -5.30
CA ILE A 41 -5.59 9.91 -4.40
C ILE A 41 -6.89 10.69 -4.61
N ASP A 42 -7.95 9.98 -4.96
CA ASP A 42 -9.31 10.53 -4.94
C ASP A 42 -9.68 10.99 -3.51
N GLU A 43 -10.39 12.12 -3.38
CA GLU A 43 -10.79 12.68 -2.08
C GLU A 43 -11.55 11.66 -1.19
N LYS A 44 -12.33 10.76 -1.79
CA LYS A 44 -13.04 9.68 -1.09
C LYS A 44 -12.11 8.68 -0.36
N LEU A 45 -10.88 8.53 -0.84
CA LEU A 45 -9.87 7.60 -0.30
C LEU A 45 -8.96 8.26 0.74
N LEU A 46 -8.90 9.59 0.73
CA LEU A 46 -8.04 10.38 1.61
C LEU A 46 -8.22 10.05 3.10
N PRO A 47 -9.45 9.90 3.64
CA PRO A 47 -9.63 9.52 5.04
C PRO A 47 -9.03 8.15 5.36
N GLY A 48 -9.11 7.17 4.46
CA GLY A 48 -8.54 5.85 4.68
C GLY A 48 -7.02 5.88 4.83
N ILE A 49 -6.36 6.69 3.99
CA ILE A 49 -4.90 6.86 3.99
C ILE A 49 -4.43 7.64 5.21
N LEU A 50 -5.08 8.77 5.54
CA LEU A 50 -4.68 9.61 6.68
C LEU A 50 -4.84 8.92 8.04
N HIS A 51 -5.75 7.95 8.15
CA HIS A 51 -5.96 7.19 9.37
C HIS A 51 -5.20 5.84 9.41
N ASN A 52 -4.21 5.64 8.52
CA ASN A 52 -3.42 4.41 8.43
C ASN A 52 -4.26 3.13 8.31
N ARG A 53 -5.35 3.18 7.55
CA ARG A 53 -6.26 2.03 7.33
C ARG A 53 -6.00 1.33 6.00
N VAL A 54 -4.79 1.45 5.48
CA VAL A 54 -4.37 0.88 4.19
C VAL A 54 -3.26 -0.13 4.38
N SER A 55 -3.24 -1.15 3.53
CA SER A 55 -2.16 -2.14 3.47
C SER A 55 -1.72 -2.33 2.02
N LEU A 56 -0.42 -2.52 1.78
CA LEU A 56 0.08 -2.98 0.49
C LEU A 56 0.18 -4.51 0.55
N ARG A 57 -0.37 -5.19 -0.47
CA ARG A 57 -0.38 -6.66 -0.55
C ARG A 57 0.13 -7.13 -1.91
N GLY A 58 0.88 -8.22 -1.91
CA GLY A 58 1.43 -8.83 -3.11
C GLY A 58 2.71 -9.57 -2.79
N GLN A 59 2.85 -10.76 -3.37
CA GLN A 59 4.08 -11.55 -3.28
C GLN A 59 5.14 -10.99 -4.24
N SER A 60 6.38 -11.47 -4.12
CA SER A 60 7.52 -10.96 -4.92
C SER A 60 7.38 -11.16 -6.44
N ASP A 61 6.53 -12.09 -6.85
CA ASP A 61 6.23 -12.42 -8.25
C ASP A 61 4.96 -11.71 -8.77
N GLU A 62 4.35 -10.83 -7.97
CA GLU A 62 3.09 -10.15 -8.29
C GLU A 62 3.23 -8.62 -8.26
N GLU A 63 2.40 -7.94 -9.04
CA GLU A 63 2.21 -6.50 -8.90
C GLU A 63 1.46 -6.20 -7.59
N ALA A 64 1.99 -5.29 -6.77
CA ALA A 64 1.38 -4.93 -5.51
C ALA A 64 0.01 -4.23 -5.69
N VAL A 65 -0.91 -4.50 -4.77
CA VAL A 65 -2.19 -3.82 -4.64
C VAL A 65 -2.25 -3.04 -3.34
N LEU A 66 -2.96 -1.92 -3.35
CA LEU A 66 -3.32 -1.17 -2.16
C LEU A 66 -4.71 -1.62 -1.69
N CYS A 67 -4.79 -2.19 -0.50
CA CYS A 67 -6.03 -2.61 0.12
C CYS A 67 -6.48 -1.58 1.15
N MET A 68 -7.65 -0.99 0.91
CA MET A 68 -8.46 -0.29 1.90
C MET A 68 -9.26 -1.33 2.72
N PRO A 69 -10.00 -0.93 3.78
CA PRO A 69 -10.73 -1.92 4.59
C PRO A 69 -11.73 -2.77 3.79
N SER A 70 -12.36 -2.19 2.76
CA SER A 70 -13.45 -2.82 2.00
C SER A 70 -13.15 -3.08 0.53
N LYS A 71 -12.06 -2.54 -0.02
CA LYS A 71 -11.79 -2.49 -1.46
C LYS A 71 -10.31 -2.63 -1.79
N THR A 72 -10.03 -3.26 -2.92
CA THR A 72 -8.69 -3.45 -3.46
C THR A 72 -8.43 -2.53 -4.65
N TYR A 73 -7.25 -1.91 -4.70
CA TYR A 73 -6.83 -1.01 -5.76
C TYR A 73 -5.50 -1.47 -6.35
N ALA A 74 -5.41 -1.55 -7.68
CA ALA A 74 -4.13 -1.69 -8.36
C ALA A 74 -3.38 -0.36 -8.32
N VAL A 75 -2.07 -0.42 -8.04
CA VAL A 75 -1.17 0.73 -8.07
C VAL A 75 -0.49 0.80 -9.43
N LYS A 76 -0.73 1.86 -10.20
CA LYS A 76 -0.19 2.00 -11.57
C LYS A 76 0.65 3.24 -11.71
N PHE A 77 1.83 3.11 -12.32
CA PHE A 77 2.65 4.26 -12.68
C PHE A 77 2.14 4.90 -13.97
N VAL A 78 1.90 6.20 -13.92
CA VAL A 78 1.54 7.02 -15.07
C VAL A 78 2.60 8.11 -15.25
N GLY A 79 3.33 8.02 -16.37
CA GLY A 79 4.33 9.01 -16.75
C GLY A 79 3.68 10.29 -17.28
N THR A 80 4.26 11.45 -16.96
CA THR A 80 3.79 12.76 -17.43
C THR A 80 4.76 13.35 -18.44
N SER A 81 4.25 14.07 -19.44
CA SER A 81 5.10 14.84 -20.38
C SER A 81 5.73 16.07 -19.74
N ASN A 82 5.18 16.50 -18.60
CA ASN A 82 5.67 17.62 -17.81
C ASN A 82 6.58 17.10 -16.70
N SER A 83 7.59 17.88 -16.34
CA SER A 83 8.42 17.63 -15.17
C SER A 83 7.72 18.16 -13.92
N MET A 84 7.58 17.31 -12.89
CA MET A 84 7.08 17.74 -11.60
C MET A 84 8.25 17.90 -10.63
N PHE A 85 8.36 19.06 -9.99
CA PHE A 85 9.45 19.37 -9.08
C PHE A 85 9.00 19.25 -7.63
N LEU A 86 9.66 18.38 -6.87
CA LEU A 86 9.46 18.27 -5.43
C LEU A 86 10.36 19.30 -4.73
N VAL A 87 9.74 20.30 -4.10
CA VAL A 87 10.42 21.38 -3.39
C VAL A 87 10.08 21.26 -1.90
N PRO A 88 11.04 21.00 -1.01
CA PRO A 88 10.78 20.89 0.42
C PRO A 88 10.36 22.25 1.01
N PRO A 89 9.68 22.26 2.17
CA PRO A 89 9.41 23.50 2.89
C PRO A 89 10.72 24.18 3.29
N SER A 90 10.71 25.51 3.42
CA SER A 90 11.85 26.25 3.97
C SER A 90 12.08 25.86 5.43
N ASP A 91 13.34 25.72 5.84
CA ASP A 91 13.68 25.47 7.23
C ASP A 91 13.21 26.63 8.13
N PRO A 92 12.46 26.36 9.20
CA PRO A 92 11.96 27.41 10.10
C PRO A 92 13.09 28.06 10.90
N SER A 93 14.25 27.43 11.03
CA SER A 93 15.43 28.00 11.69
C SER A 93 16.14 29.08 10.86
N GLU A 94 15.82 29.22 9.58
CA GLU A 94 16.40 30.24 8.70
C GLU A 94 15.54 31.52 8.62
N SER A 95 14.46 31.61 9.42
CA SER A 95 13.69 32.86 9.57
C SER A 95 14.38 33.88 10.48
N SER A 96 15.69 34.08 10.34
CA SER A 96 16.30 35.31 10.83
C SER A 96 15.80 36.44 9.94
N GLU A 97 15.08 37.40 10.51
CA GLU A 97 14.56 38.64 9.89
C GLU A 97 15.67 39.59 9.40
N THR A 98 16.81 39.06 8.93
CA THR A 98 17.74 39.86 8.15
C THR A 98 17.10 40.06 6.79
N ALA A 99 16.61 41.27 6.57
CA ALA A 99 16.17 41.81 5.29
C ALA A 99 17.32 41.78 4.26
N SER A 100 17.73 40.59 3.83
CA SER A 100 18.49 40.39 2.60
C SER A 100 17.47 40.45 1.46
N ASP A 101 17.60 41.46 0.61
CA ASP A 101 16.79 41.69 -0.60
C ASP A 101 17.07 40.64 -1.71
N GLU A 102 17.64 39.48 -1.32
CA GLU A 102 17.97 38.43 -2.27
C GLU A 102 16.72 37.61 -2.62
N PRO A 103 16.52 37.30 -3.91
CA PRO A 103 15.37 36.53 -4.34
C PRO A 103 15.42 35.13 -3.72
N VAL A 104 14.37 34.75 -3.01
CA VAL A 104 14.20 33.40 -2.48
C VAL A 104 13.99 32.46 -3.66
N VAL A 105 15.01 31.67 -4.02
CA VAL A 105 14.98 30.73 -5.15
C VAL A 105 14.53 29.36 -4.67
N PRO A 106 13.45 28.75 -5.23
CA PRO A 106 13.02 27.42 -4.84
C PRO A 106 14.10 26.37 -5.10
N SER A 107 14.39 25.57 -4.09
CA SER A 107 15.38 24.51 -4.11
C SER A 107 14.73 23.15 -4.41
N VAL A 108 15.00 22.58 -5.58
CA VAL A 108 14.40 21.32 -6.04
C VAL A 108 15.15 20.13 -5.45
N LEU A 109 14.41 19.22 -4.81
CA LEU A 109 14.93 17.98 -4.22
C LEU A 109 14.90 16.81 -5.20
N LYS A 110 13.78 16.65 -5.92
CA LYS A 110 13.56 15.54 -6.88
C LYS A 110 12.79 16.07 -8.08
N VAL A 111 13.10 15.55 -9.27
CA VAL A 111 12.23 15.65 -10.45
C VAL A 111 11.45 14.35 -10.57
N ALA A 112 10.14 14.40 -10.37
CA ALA A 112 9.26 13.25 -10.59
C ALA A 112 8.82 13.22 -12.06
N LEU A 113 8.95 12.04 -12.67
CA LEU A 113 8.58 11.77 -14.08
C LEU A 113 7.13 11.33 -14.25
N GLY A 114 6.41 11.18 -13.15
CA GLY A 114 5.07 10.65 -13.12
C GLY A 114 4.57 10.45 -11.71
N ILE A 115 3.38 9.87 -11.63
CA ILE A 115 2.63 9.63 -10.40
C ILE A 115 2.15 8.18 -10.39
N MET A 116 1.92 7.66 -9.20
CA MET A 116 1.20 6.41 -8.98
C MET A 116 -0.29 6.75 -8.88
N GLU A 117 -1.12 6.03 -9.61
CA GLU A 117 -2.58 6.14 -9.56
C GLU A 117 -3.19 4.88 -8.96
N LEU A 118 -4.34 5.03 -8.30
CA LEU A 118 -5.12 3.93 -7.74
C LEU A 118 -6.31 3.61 -8.62
N VAL A 119 -6.39 2.37 -9.10
CA VAL A 119 -7.53 1.87 -9.89
C VAL A 119 -8.24 0.78 -9.12
N GLU A 120 -9.53 0.94 -8.81
CA GLU A 120 -10.31 -0.10 -8.14
C GLU A 120 -10.33 -1.37 -9.00
N VAL A 121 -10.02 -2.51 -8.39
CA VAL A 121 -9.97 -3.83 -9.05
C VAL A 121 -10.71 -4.87 -8.23
N ALA A 122 -11.12 -5.94 -8.88
CA ALA A 122 -11.68 -7.09 -8.19
C ALA A 122 -10.59 -7.79 -7.34
N PRO A 123 -10.95 -8.33 -6.16
CA PRO A 123 -10.02 -9.09 -5.33
C PRO A 123 -9.63 -10.40 -6.02
N LYS A 124 -8.35 -10.78 -5.95
CA LYS A 124 -7.83 -12.01 -6.60
C LYS A 124 -8.02 -13.24 -5.70
N LEU A 125 -9.27 -13.70 -5.60
CA LEU A 125 -9.66 -14.81 -4.71
C LEU A 125 -9.39 -16.22 -5.29
N ASP A 126 -8.90 -16.34 -6.53
CA ASP A 126 -8.57 -17.65 -7.12
C ASP A 126 -7.52 -18.40 -6.29
N LYS A 127 -6.51 -17.66 -5.81
CA LYS A 127 -5.45 -18.20 -4.93
C LYS A 127 -6.01 -18.69 -3.60
N LEU A 128 -6.98 -17.98 -3.02
CA LEU A 128 -7.62 -18.38 -1.75
C LEU A 128 -8.23 -19.77 -1.88
N LYS A 129 -8.96 -20.01 -2.97
CA LYS A 129 -9.59 -21.31 -3.21
C LYS A 129 -8.54 -22.41 -3.37
N LEU A 130 -7.46 -22.16 -4.11
CA LEU A 130 -6.39 -23.14 -4.30
C LEU A 130 -5.73 -23.52 -2.97
N LEU A 131 -5.34 -22.52 -2.17
CA LEU A 131 -4.72 -22.74 -0.86
C LEU A 131 -5.63 -23.58 0.06
N LEU A 132 -6.91 -23.21 0.20
CA LEU A 132 -7.81 -23.93 1.09
C LEU A 132 -8.23 -25.31 0.59
N MET A 133 -8.00 -25.61 -0.71
CA MET A 133 -8.22 -26.95 -1.27
C MET A 133 -7.02 -27.88 -1.05
N GLU A 134 -5.87 -27.38 -0.60
CA GLU A 134 -4.71 -28.22 -0.26
C GLU A 134 -5.01 -29.12 0.94
N ASN A 135 -5.72 -28.59 1.95
CA ASN A 135 -6.13 -29.33 3.14
C ASN A 135 -7.60 -29.06 3.53
N PRO A 136 -8.57 -29.64 2.79
CA PRO A 136 -9.99 -29.53 3.12
C PRO A 136 -10.30 -30.24 4.44
N TYR A 137 -11.34 -29.79 5.14
CA TYR A 137 -11.77 -30.45 6.38
C TYR A 137 -12.28 -31.87 6.13
N ARG A 138 -11.85 -32.83 6.96
CA ARG A 138 -12.35 -34.21 6.95
C ARG A 138 -12.93 -34.59 8.31
N PRO A 139 -14.08 -35.27 8.39
CA PRO A 139 -14.65 -35.73 9.67
C PRO A 139 -13.72 -36.65 10.46
N GLU A 140 -12.84 -37.40 9.78
CA GLU A 140 -11.83 -38.24 10.41
C GLU A 140 -10.82 -37.43 11.26
N ASP A 141 -10.66 -36.13 10.99
CA ASP A 141 -9.79 -35.26 11.77
C ASP A 141 -10.24 -35.10 13.23
N GLU A 142 -11.53 -35.31 13.53
CA GLU A 142 -12.08 -35.31 14.91
C GLU A 142 -11.86 -36.63 15.66
N MET A 143 -11.62 -37.74 14.95
CA MET A 143 -11.43 -39.06 15.56
C MET A 143 -9.95 -39.35 15.85
N ASP A 144 -9.05 -38.76 15.06
CA ASP A 144 -7.59 -38.92 15.21
C ASP A 144 -6.99 -38.12 16.39
N VAL A 145 -7.76 -37.27 17.07
CA VAL A 145 -7.25 -36.47 18.22
C VAL A 145 -7.08 -37.31 19.49
N GLU A 146 -7.69 -38.49 19.59
CA GLU A 146 -7.59 -39.36 20.77
C GLU A 146 -6.44 -40.39 20.68
N GLU A 147 -5.96 -40.72 19.48
CA GLU A 147 -4.84 -41.65 19.27
C GLU A 147 -3.67 -40.96 18.55
N LEU A 148 -2.74 -40.46 19.39
CA LEU A 148 -1.37 -40.08 19.08
C LEU A 148 -1.17 -38.63 18.58
N GLU A 149 -0.45 -37.86 19.39
CA GLU A 149 0.28 -36.63 19.03
C GLU A 149 1.40 -36.92 17.98
N ILE A 150 1.09 -37.66 16.92
CA ILE A 150 1.92 -37.67 15.73
C ILE A 150 1.66 -36.31 15.10
N GLU A 151 2.71 -35.52 14.93
CA GLU A 151 2.71 -34.24 14.21
C GLU A 151 1.95 -34.42 12.88
N LYS A 152 0.63 -34.21 12.88
CA LYS A 152 -0.14 -34.09 11.64
C LYS A 152 0.53 -32.93 10.92
N ASP A 153 1.10 -33.23 9.77
CA ASP A 153 1.88 -32.32 8.96
C ASP A 153 1.02 -31.06 8.76
N LYS A 154 1.31 -29.98 9.52
CA LYS A 154 0.55 -28.71 9.46
C LYS A 154 0.74 -28.00 8.12
N THR A 155 1.44 -28.64 7.19
CA THR A 155 1.55 -28.30 5.79
C THR A 155 0.15 -28.10 5.19
N GLY A 156 -0.06 -26.96 4.54
CA GLY A 156 -1.33 -26.64 3.87
C GLY A 156 -2.44 -26.14 4.79
N LEU A 157 -2.15 -25.83 6.06
CA LEU A 157 -3.05 -25.09 6.94
C LEU A 157 -2.69 -23.61 6.98
N PHE A 158 -3.69 -22.74 6.93
CA PHE A 158 -3.50 -21.29 6.83
C PHE A 158 -4.26 -20.57 7.94
N GLN A 159 -3.53 -19.77 8.72
CA GLN A 159 -4.12 -18.81 9.64
C GLN A 159 -4.60 -17.57 8.87
N TRP A 160 -5.34 -16.70 9.55
CA TRP A 160 -5.82 -15.45 8.94
C TRP A 160 -4.65 -14.61 8.39
N GLU A 161 -3.56 -14.51 9.14
CA GLU A 161 -2.37 -13.77 8.78
C GLU A 161 -1.70 -14.34 7.53
N ASP A 162 -1.64 -15.66 7.39
CA ASP A 162 -1.10 -16.33 6.20
C ASP A 162 -1.92 -16.00 4.95
N LEU A 163 -3.25 -15.94 5.09
CA LEU A 163 -4.15 -15.58 3.99
C LEU A 163 -4.03 -14.10 3.63
N VAL A 164 -3.91 -13.22 4.62
CA VAL A 164 -3.71 -11.78 4.40
C VAL A 164 -2.41 -11.50 3.66
N ASP A 165 -1.33 -12.22 3.96
CA ASP A 165 -0.04 -12.07 3.29
C ASP A 165 -0.06 -12.55 1.82
N ARG A 166 -0.78 -13.64 1.56
CA ARG A 166 -0.76 -14.30 0.24
C ARG A 166 -1.85 -13.83 -0.73
N ILE A 167 -2.94 -13.25 -0.23
CA ILE A 167 -4.12 -12.92 -1.06
C ILE A 167 -4.23 -11.42 -1.30
N GLN A 168 -4.30 -11.06 -2.58
CA GLN A 168 -4.53 -9.68 -3.04
C GLN A 168 -6.01 -9.32 -2.95
N ALA A 169 -6.48 -9.09 -1.73
CA ALA A 169 -7.83 -8.65 -1.41
C ALA A 169 -7.82 -7.78 -0.16
N SER A 170 -8.82 -6.91 0.02
CA SER A 170 -9.08 -6.27 1.31
C SER A 170 -9.56 -7.29 2.34
N ASP A 171 -9.54 -6.92 3.62
CA ASP A 171 -9.99 -7.80 4.69
C ASP A 171 -11.47 -8.18 4.57
N GLU A 172 -12.33 -7.22 4.19
CA GLU A 172 -13.75 -7.52 3.97
C GLU A 172 -13.97 -8.42 2.76
N GLU A 173 -13.26 -8.19 1.66
CA GLU A 173 -13.32 -9.01 0.45
C GLU A 173 -12.80 -10.43 0.70
N LEU A 174 -11.70 -10.57 1.46
CA LEU A 174 -11.14 -11.87 1.85
C LEU A 174 -12.14 -12.65 2.72
N ARG A 175 -12.75 -12.00 3.73
CA ARG A 175 -13.80 -12.61 4.55
C ARG A 175 -15.04 -12.99 3.73
N ALA A 176 -15.42 -12.15 2.76
CA ALA A 176 -16.51 -12.48 1.85
C ALA A 176 -16.19 -13.70 0.99
N GLY A 177 -14.95 -13.81 0.49
CA GLY A 177 -14.43 -14.96 -0.23
C GLY A 177 -14.48 -16.24 0.60
N LEU A 178 -14.01 -16.20 1.85
CA LEU A 178 -14.07 -17.33 2.78
C LEU A 178 -15.51 -17.82 2.99
N ARG A 179 -16.46 -16.90 3.23
CA ARG A 179 -17.89 -17.23 3.35
C ARG A 179 -18.45 -17.85 2.07
N ALA A 180 -18.11 -17.31 0.91
CA ALA A 180 -18.58 -17.83 -0.38
C ALA A 180 -18.06 -19.25 -0.67
N LEU A 181 -16.87 -19.58 -0.16
CA LEU A 181 -16.29 -20.93 -0.22
C LEU A 181 -16.80 -21.87 0.88
N SER A 182 -17.69 -21.40 1.77
CA SER A 182 -18.09 -22.15 2.97
C SER A 182 -16.88 -22.57 3.82
N ALA A 183 -15.85 -21.72 3.85
CA ALA A 183 -14.69 -21.91 4.69
C ALA A 183 -14.96 -21.45 6.12
N VAL A 184 -14.46 -22.22 7.08
CA VAL A 184 -14.59 -21.98 8.52
C VAL A 184 -13.23 -22.08 9.19
N GLU A 185 -13.10 -21.41 10.33
CA GLU A 185 -11.92 -21.47 11.17
C GLU A 185 -12.09 -22.61 12.17
N ILE A 186 -11.15 -23.57 12.16
CA ILE A 186 -11.10 -24.73 13.05
C ILE A 186 -9.68 -24.78 13.62
N ASP A 187 -9.56 -24.73 14.95
CA ASP A 187 -8.29 -24.71 15.68
C ASP A 187 -7.31 -23.61 15.22
N GLY A 188 -7.85 -22.45 14.83
CA GLY A 188 -7.06 -21.31 14.33
C GLY A 188 -6.69 -21.37 12.85
N TYR A 189 -7.16 -22.37 12.11
CA TYR A 189 -6.88 -22.55 10.68
C TYR A 189 -8.14 -22.54 9.82
N TRP A 190 -8.06 -21.87 8.68
CA TRP A 190 -9.17 -21.81 7.73
C TRP A 190 -9.22 -23.06 6.85
N ARG A 191 -10.40 -23.67 6.73
CA ARG A 191 -10.63 -24.86 5.90
C ARG A 191 -11.98 -24.81 5.21
N ILE A 192 -12.08 -25.37 4.00
CA ILE A 192 -13.37 -25.52 3.29
C ILE A 192 -14.17 -26.66 3.93
N GLY A 193 -15.39 -26.36 4.36
CA GLY A 193 -16.34 -27.38 4.83
C GLY A 193 -17.13 -28.00 3.68
N MET A 194 -17.45 -29.30 3.77
CA MET A 194 -18.42 -29.91 2.85
C MET A 194 -19.82 -29.33 3.09
N ARG A 195 -20.49 -28.90 2.00
CA ARG A 195 -21.86 -28.32 2.01
C ARG A 195 -22.94 -29.18 2.68
N SER A 196 -22.66 -30.43 3.01
CA SER A 196 -23.61 -31.40 3.57
C SER A 196 -23.64 -31.48 5.10
N ILE A 197 -22.74 -30.80 5.82
CA ILE A 197 -22.65 -30.91 7.29
C ILE A 197 -23.49 -29.84 8.04
N TRP A 198 -23.94 -28.78 7.36
CA TRP A 198 -24.55 -27.61 8.01
C TRP A 198 -26.09 -27.59 8.09
N ILE A 199 -26.78 -28.74 8.06
CA ILE A 199 -28.24 -28.79 8.29
C ILE A 199 -28.59 -28.95 9.79
N LEU A 200 -27.62 -29.10 10.67
CA LEU A 200 -27.88 -29.23 12.10
C LEU A 200 -26.87 -28.41 12.89
N PHE A 201 -27.09 -27.10 13.04
CA PHE A 201 -26.87 -26.31 14.27
C PHE A 201 -27.54 -24.95 14.13
#